data_AF-A0A2H0C6P4-F1
#
_entry.id   AF-A0A2H0C6P4-F1
#
_cell.length_a   1.000
_cell.length_b   1.000
_cell.length_c   1.000
_cell.angle_alpha   90.00
_cell.angle_beta   90.00
_cell.angle_gamma   90.00
#
_symmetry.space_group_name_H-M   'P 1'
#
loop_
_entity.id
_entity.type
_entity.pdbx_description
1 polymer ?
#
loop_
_entity_poly.entity_id
_entity_poly.type
_entity_poly.pdbx_seq_one_letter_code
_entity_poly.pdbx_strand_id
1 'polypeptide(L)' 'MLTSMHQNRPKVTIDWSQVSDNTNTDSLMEWVSAVPETRNVHVYLSPAVRGVRHTLLSLGCKVTLRPVSA' A
#
# COMPACT_ATOMS: atom_id res chain seq x y z
N MET A 1 -15.39 31.55 5.71
CA MET A 1 -15.71 30.11 5.53
C MET A 1 -14.40 29.35 5.53
N LEU A 2 -14.06 28.66 6.63
CA LEU A 2 -12.89 27.79 6.70
C LEU A 2 -13.29 26.44 6.08
N THR A 3 -12.93 26.23 4.82
CA THR A 3 -13.00 24.90 4.21
C THR A 3 -12.10 23.97 4.99
N SER A 4 -12.71 23.12 5.82
CA SER A 4 -12.06 21.99 6.46
C SER A 4 -11.44 21.13 5.37
N MET A 5 -10.13 21.28 5.17
CA MET A 5 -9.35 20.35 4.36
C MET A 5 -9.34 19.04 5.13
N HIS A 6 -10.35 18.20 4.90
CA HIS A 6 -10.36 16.83 5.34
C HIS A 6 -9.15 16.17 4.66
N GLN A 7 -8.01 16.17 5.36
CA GLN A 7 -6.81 15.54 4.88
C GLN A 7 -7.20 14.11 4.57
N ASN A 8 -7.13 13.74 3.29
CA ASN A 8 -7.44 12.40 2.80
C ASN A 8 -6.34 11.44 3.30
N ARG A 9 -6.30 11.25 4.62
CA ARG A 9 -5.37 10.37 5.29
C ARG A 9 -5.85 8.95 5.01
N PRO A 10 -4.94 8.06 4.59
CA PRO A 10 -5.31 6.66 4.43
C PRO A 10 -5.83 6.15 5.78
N LYS A 11 -7.03 5.55 5.76
CA LYS A 11 -7.64 4.93 6.94
C LYS A 11 -6.86 3.69 7.38
N VAL A 12 -6.19 3.03 6.44
CA VAL A 12 -5.38 1.84 6.71
C VAL A 12 -3.99 2.03 6.12
N THR A 13 -2.97 1.73 6.93
CA THR A 13 -1.58 1.69 6.49
C THR A 13 -1.06 0.28 6.65
N ILE A 14 -0.46 -0.26 5.58
CA ILE A 14 0.20 -1.57 5.57
C ILE A 14 1.69 -1.32 5.39
N ASP A 15 2.52 -1.84 6.29
CA ASP A 15 3.97 -1.77 6.16
C ASP A 15 4.54 -3.10 5.68
N TRP A 16 4.92 -3.12 4.41
CA TRP A 16 5.61 -4.20 3.71
C TRP A 16 7.02 -3.76 3.26
N SER A 17 7.57 -2.73 3.90
CA SER A 17 8.90 -2.22 3.56
C SER A 17 10.03 -3.15 3.98
N GLN A 18 9.81 -4.02 4.96
CA GLN A 18 10.82 -4.97 5.48
C GLN A 18 10.85 -6.31 4.74
N VAL A 19 9.95 -6.53 3.78
CA VAL A 19 9.88 -7.79 3.04
C VAL A 19 11.08 -7.87 2.07
N SER A 20 11.86 -8.94 2.19
CA SER A 20 13.12 -9.14 1.45
C SER A 20 12.98 -9.84 0.10
N ASP A 21 11.85 -10.52 -0.14
CA ASP A 21 11.59 -11.27 -1.36
C ASP A 21 10.09 -11.27 -1.70
N ASN A 22 9.73 -11.79 -2.87
CA ASN A 22 8.34 -11.86 -3.33
C ASN A 22 7.51 -12.96 -2.64
N THR A 23 8.00 -13.55 -1.55
CA THR A 23 7.26 -14.59 -0.83
C THR A 23 6.00 -13.98 -0.21
N ASN A 24 4.86 -14.66 -0.37
CA ASN A 24 3.54 -14.28 0.16
C ASN A 24 2.89 -13.02 -0.41
N THR A 25 3.38 -12.47 -1.53
CA THR A 25 2.71 -11.32 -2.17
C THR A 25 1.24 -11.59 -2.49
N ASP A 26 0.86 -12.85 -2.73
CA ASP A 26 -0.52 -13.26 -2.97
C ASP A 26 -1.42 -12.98 -1.77
N SER A 27 -0.94 -13.19 -0.55
CA SER A 27 -1.70 -12.87 0.68
C SER A 27 -1.93 -11.37 0.84
N LEU A 28 -0.97 -10.52 0.43
CA LEU A 28 -1.20 -9.08 0.38
C LEU A 28 -2.28 -8.74 -0.64
N MET A 29 -2.23 -9.33 -1.83
CA MET A 29 -3.22 -9.08 -2.87
C MET A 29 -4.62 -9.53 -2.44
N GLU A 30 -4.72 -10.71 -1.84
CA GLU A 30 -5.98 -11.26 -1.31
C GLU A 30 -6.58 -10.32 -0.26
N TRP A 31 -5.77 -9.89 0.72
CA TRP A 31 -6.22 -8.98 1.77
C TRP A 31 -6.68 -7.63 1.18
N VAL A 32 -5.88 -7.03 0.29
CA VAL A 32 -6.21 -5.74 -0.32
C VAL A 32 -7.48 -5.83 -1.17
N SER A 33 -7.67 -6.94 -1.89
CA SER A 33 -8.86 -7.16 -2.73
C SER A 33 -10.14 -7.31 -1.91
N ALA A 34 -10.03 -7.73 -0.64
CA ALA A 34 -11.16 -7.82 0.28
C ALA A 34 -11.56 -6.46 0.90
N VAL A 35 -10.78 -5.40 0.72
CA VAL A 35 -11.08 -4.07 1.29
C VAL A 35 -12.11 -3.33 0.42
N PRO A 36 -13.26 -2.90 0.97
CA PRO A 36 -14.30 -2.22 0.18
C PRO A 36 -13.87 -0.86 -0.39
N GLU A 37 -12.92 -0.18 0.28
CA GLU A 37 -12.41 1.13 -0.13
C GLU A 37 -10.87 1.14 -0.18
N THR A 38 -10.30 0.45 -1.15
CA THR A 38 -8.84 0.38 -1.40
C THR A 38 -8.16 1.75 -1.56
N ARG A 39 -8.89 2.78 -2.01
CA ARG A 39 -8.43 4.19 -2.06
C ARG A 39 -7.98 4.77 -0.72
N ASN A 40 -8.45 4.18 0.38
CA ASN A 40 -8.08 4.58 1.73
C ASN A 40 -6.94 3.72 2.31
N VAL A 41 -6.34 2.84 1.50
CA VAL A 41 -5.23 1.99 1.89
C VAL A 41 -3.92 2.59 1.37
N HIS A 42 -2.94 2.75 2.26
CA HIS A 42 -1.58 3.11 1.89
C HIS A 42 -0.63 1.97 2.23
N VAL A 43 0.05 1.45 1.21
CA VAL A 43 1.06 0.40 1.34
C VAL A 43 2.45 0.99 1.24
N TYR A 44 3.26 0.83 2.28
CA TYR A 44 4.71 0.98 2.19
C TYR A 44 5.28 -0.32 1.67
N LEU A 45 6.00 -0.26 0.54
CA LEU A 45 6.43 -1.45 -0.17
C LEU A 45 7.95 -1.48 -0.28
N SER A 46 8.54 -2.64 -0.01
CA SER A 46 9.96 -2.87 -0.21
C SER A 46 10.32 -2.80 -1.71
N PRO A 47 11.47 -2.22 -2.09
CA PRO A 47 11.98 -2.30 -3.46
C PRO A 47 12.16 -3.74 -3.96
N ALA A 48 12.38 -4.71 -3.06
CA ALA A 48 12.55 -6.12 -3.40
C ALA A 48 11.27 -6.74 -3.99
N VAL A 49 10.10 -6.24 -3.61
CA VAL A 49 8.79 -6.73 -4.07
C VAL A 49 8.07 -5.74 -4.98
N ARG A 50 8.81 -4.85 -5.65
CA ARG A 50 8.24 -3.83 -6.55
C ARG A 50 7.31 -4.38 -7.64
N GLY A 51 7.39 -5.68 -7.95
CA GLY A 51 6.56 -6.37 -8.95
C GLY A 51 5.07 -6.22 -8.69
N VAL A 52 4.63 -6.13 -7.44
CA VAL A 52 3.19 -5.98 -7.11
C VAL A 52 2.69 -4.55 -7.08
N ARG A 53 3.58 -3.57 -7.26
CA ARG A 53 3.22 -2.15 -7.20
C ARG A 53 2.12 -1.79 -8.20
N HIS A 54 2.22 -2.30 -9.43
CA HIS A 54 1.25 -1.98 -10.47
C HIS A 54 -0.15 -2.48 -10.10
N THR A 55 -0.24 -3.72 -9.61
CA THR A 55 -1.49 -4.33 -9.14
C THR A 55 -2.11 -3.55 -7.97
N LEU A 56 -1.32 -3.15 -6.98
CA LEU A 56 -1.80 -2.35 -5.86
C LEU A 56 -2.35 -0.98 -6.31
N LEU A 57 -1.65 -0.33 -7.26
CA LEU A 57 -2.11 0.92 -7.84
C LEU A 57 -3.38 0.73 -8.67
N SER A 58 -3.50 -0.35 -9.44
CA SER A 58 -4.70 -0.65 -10.23
C SER A 58 -5.92 -0.96 -9.35
N LEU A 59 -5.70 -1.55 -8.19
CA LEU A 59 -6.72 -1.73 -7.16
C LEU A 59 -7.11 -0.40 -6.49
N GLY A 60 -6.35 0.68 -6.69
CA GLY A 60 -6.64 2.02 -6.17
C GLY A 60 -5.90 2.37 -4.88
N CYS A 61 -4.99 1.52 -4.39
CA CYS A 61 -4.19 1.84 -3.21
C CYS A 61 -3.20 2.95 -3.48
N LYS A 62 -2.87 3.69 -2.43
CA LYS A 62 -1.66 4.52 -2.41
C LYS A 62 -0.46 3.62 -2.14
N VAL A 63 0.60 3.73 -2.94
CA VAL A 63 1.81 2.92 -2.74
C VAL A 63 3.03 3.82 -2.63
N THR A 64 3.85 3.60 -1.61
CA THR A 64 5.13 4.28 -1.45
C THR A 64 6.24 3.25 -1.32
N LEU A 65 7.23 3.32 -2.20
CA LEU A 65 8.43 2.51 -2.06
C LEU A 65 9.26 3.08 -0.91
N ARG A 66 9.56 2.23 0.08
CA ARG A 66 10.42 2.60 1.21
C ARG A 66 11.63 1.67 1.20
N PRO A 67 12.83 2.17 0.87
CA PRO A 67 14.05 1.38 1.03
C PRO A 67 14.25 1.07 2.52
N VAL A 68 14.60 -0.17 2.84
CA VAL A 68 15.10 -0.50 4.18
C VAL A 68 16.46 0.17 4.30
N SER A 69 16.58 1.18 5.17
CA SER A 69 17.90 1.66 5.58
C SER A 69 18.56 0.52 6.33
N ALA A 70 19.63 -0.03 5.76
CA ALA A 70 20.53 -0.97 6.43
C ALA A 70 21.24 -0.30 7.61
#